data_AF-A0A4P5VEY7-F1
#
_entry.id   AF-A0A4P5VEY7-F1
#
_cell.length_a   1.000
_cell.length_b   1.000
_cell.length_c   1.000
_cell.angle_alpha   90.00
_cell.angle_beta   90.00
_cell.angle_gamma   90.00
#
_symmetry.space_group_name_H-M   'P 1'
#
loop_
_entity.id
_entity.type
_entity.pdbx_description
1 polymer ?
#
loop_
_entity_poly.entity_id
_entity_poly.type
_entity_poly.pdbx_seq_one_letter_code
_entity_poly.pdbx_strand_id
1 'polypeptide(L)' 'MGVDSLAYRSKDGMLESAHAPSSQFCTACFDGQYPIEMDEKVRGSKLMLEPAGLAAAPMPVA' A
#
# COMPACT_ATOMS: atom_id res chain seq x y z
N MET A 1 -18.26 4.71 9.97
CA MET A 1 -17.51 4.34 11.18
C MET A 1 -18.05 5.23 12.29
N GLY A 2 -18.90 4.72 13.18
CA GLY A 2 -19.63 5.55 14.16
C GLY A 2 -18.73 5.97 15.34
N VAL A 3 -17.86 6.95 15.12
CA VAL A 3 -16.93 7.50 16.12
C VAL A 3 -17.05 9.01 16.20
N ASP A 4 -16.81 9.58 17.37
CA ASP A 4 -16.84 11.03 17.60
C ASP A 4 -15.63 11.76 16.99
N SER A 5 -14.50 11.05 16.85
CA SER A 5 -13.30 11.56 16.17
C SER A 5 -12.44 10.44 15.59
N LEU A 6 -11.64 10.80 14.58
CA LEU A 6 -10.66 9.94 13.93
C LEU A 6 -9.46 10.80 13.51
N ALA A 7 -8.24 10.29 13.72
CA ALA A 7 -7.02 10.93 13.27
C ALA A 7 -6.01 9.88 12.76
N TYR A 8 -5.25 10.25 11.74
CA TYR A 8 -4.15 9.45 11.22
C TYR A 8 -2.82 9.90 11.83
N ARG A 9 -1.96 8.94 12.16
CA ARG A 9 -0.56 9.22 12.57
C ARG A 9 0.22 9.68 11.35
N SER A 10 1.18 10.58 11.53
CA SER A 10 2.14 10.91 10.47
C SER A 10 2.98 9.68 10.10
N LYS A 11 3.36 9.57 8.82
CA LYS A 11 4.25 8.49 8.33
C LYS A 11 5.57 8.45 9.12
N ASP A 12 6.13 9.63 9.38
CA ASP A 12 7.37 9.78 10.15
C ASP A 12 7.22 9.29 11.59
N GLY A 13 6.15 9.72 12.29
CA GLY A 13 5.87 9.28 13.66
C GLY A 13 5.54 7.78 13.77
N MET A 14 5.02 7.16 12.71
CA MET A 14 4.86 5.70 12.64
C MET A 14 6.22 5.00 12.51
N LEU A 15 7.12 5.49 11.67
CA LEU A 15 8.47 4.92 11.51
C LEU A 15 9.32 5.07 12.77
N GLU A 16 9.26 6.22 13.43
CA GLU A 16 9.95 6.47 14.71
C GLU A 16 9.52 5.46 15.80
N SER A 17 8.23 5.10 15.81
CA SER A 17 7.67 4.13 16.77
C SER A 17 8.18 2.69 16.56
N ALA A 18 8.77 2.38 15.40
CA ALA A 18 9.33 1.05 15.13
C ALA A 18 10.72 0.82 15.76
N HIS A 19 11.34 1.86 16.33
CA HIS A 19 12.66 1.80 16.98
C HIS A 19 13.79 1.20 16.12
N ALA A 20 13.66 1.30 14.80
CA ALA A 20 14.66 0.86 13.83
C ALA A 20 14.77 1.88 12.68
N PRO A 21 15.88 1.90 11.93
CA PRO A 21 16.07 2.85 10.85
C PRO A 21 14.95 2.75 9.80
N SER A 22 14.43 3.91 9.37
CA SER A 22 13.34 3.99 8.39
C SER A 22 13.68 3.30 7.05
N SER A 23 14.97 3.25 6.68
CA SER A 23 15.47 2.57 5.49
C SER A 23 15.28 1.05 5.49
N GLN A 24 14.93 0.45 6.64
CA GLN A 24 14.66 -0.99 6.74
C GLN A 24 13.19 -1.35 6.48
N PHE A 25 12.32 -0.36 6.29
CA PHE A 25 10.89 -0.58 6.11
C PHE A 25 10.40 -0.09 4.75
N CYS A 26 9.61 -0.93 4.09
CA CYS A 26 8.84 -0.50 2.93
C CYS A 26 7.66 0.36 3.39
N THR A 27 7.48 1.54 2.78
CA THR A 27 6.38 2.48 3.10
C THR A 27 5.41 2.69 1.95
N ALA A 28 5.53 1.90 0.88
CA ALA A 28 4.74 2.03 -0.34
C ALA A 28 3.23 1.88 -0.15
N CYS A 29 2.78 1.21 0.92
CA CYS A 29 1.35 1.17 1.27
C CYS A 29 0.78 2.55 1.64
N PHE A 30 1.62 3.52 2.00
CA PHE A 30 1.24 4.88 2.39
C PHE A 30 1.54 5.92 1.31
N ASP A 31 2.63 5.75 0.54
CA ASP A 31 3.10 6.75 -0.43
C ASP A 31 3.30 6.21 -1.87
N GLY A 32 3.10 4.92 -2.08
CA GLY A 32 3.28 4.26 -3.38
C GLY A 32 4.74 4.10 -3.82
N GLN A 33 5.74 4.51 -3.03
CA GLN A 33 7.15 4.41 -3.38
C GLN A 33 7.70 3.02 -3.03
N TYR A 34 7.54 2.06 -3.93
CA TYR A 34 8.11 0.73 -3.77
C TYR A 34 9.64 0.79 -3.91
N PRO A 35 10.41 0.19 -2.97
CA PRO A 35 11.87 0.14 -3.06
C PRO A 35 12.37 -0.81 -4.17
N ILE A 36 11.45 -1.49 -4.86
CA ILE A 36 11.69 -2.36 -6.00
C ILE A 36 10.76 -1.96 -7.14
N GLU A 37 11.25 -2.12 -8.37
CA GLU A 37 10.42 -1.93 -9.57
C GLU A 37 9.29 -2.95 -9.62
N MET A 38 8.09 -2.47 -9.97
CA MET A 38 6.92 -3.32 -10.10
C MET A 38 6.68 -3.70 -11.56
N ASP A 39 6.67 -5.00 -11.84
CA ASP A 39 6.41 -5.52 -13.19
C ASP A 39 4.96 -5.21 -13.60
N GLU A 40 4.79 -4.55 -14.76
CA GLU A 40 3.47 -4.16 -15.25
C GLU A 40 2.55 -5.35 -15.49
N LYS A 41 3.09 -6.53 -15.81
CA LYS A 41 2.31 -7.75 -16.05
C LYS A 41 1.60 -8.26 -14.80
N VAL A 42 2.12 -7.92 -13.62
CA VAL A 42 1.50 -8.28 -12.33
C VAL A 42 0.74 -7.11 -11.69
N ARG A 43 0.71 -5.96 -12.36
CA ARG A 43 -0.04 -4.78 -11.91
C ARG A 43 -1.53 -5.08 -12.02
N GLY A 44 -2.23 -5.14 -10.88
CA GLY A 44 -3.65 -5.53 -10.82
C GLY A 44 -3.89 -7.02 -10.52
N SER A 45 -2.83 -7.83 -10.37
CA SER A 45 -2.95 -9.25 -10.05
C SER A 45 -3.41 -9.56 -8.61
N LYS A 46 -3.62 -8.52 -7.78
CA LYS A 46 -3.95 -8.64 -6.35
C LYS A 46 -5.17 -9.55 -6.09
N LEU A 47 -6.11 -9.64 -7.02
CA LEU A 47 -7.34 -10.42 -6.88
C LEU A 47 -7.39 -11.68 -7.77
N MET A 48 -6.27 -12.08 -8.40
CA MET A 48 -6.25 -13.23 -9.32
C MET A 48 -6.57 -14.58 -8.66
N LEU A 49 -6.42 -14.68 -7.34
CA LEU A 49 -6.68 -15.90 -6.56
C LEU A 49 -8.07 -15.89 -5.89
N GLU A 50 -8.82 -14.80 -6.01
CA GLU A 50 -10.15 -14.69 -5.38
C GLU A 50 -11.23 -15.37 -6.24
N PRO A 51 -12.26 -15.98 -5.63
CA PRO A 51 -13.40 -16.53 -6.36
C PRO A 51 -14.09 -15.42 -7.17
N ALA A 52 -14.33 -15.68 -8.47
CA ALA A 52 -14.88 -14.77 -9.49
C ALA A 52 -13.91 -13.83 -10.25
N GLY A 53 -12.58 -14.01 -10.15
CA GLY A 53 -11.64 -13.52 -11.19
C GLY A 53 -11.74 -12.04 -11.55
N LEU A 54 -12.13 -11.19 -10.59
CA LEU A 54 -12.56 -9.79 -10.80
C LEU A 54 -11.45 -8.82 -11.25
N ALA A 55 -10.22 -9.32 -11.44
CA ALA A 55 -9.05 -8.53 -11.84
C ALA A 55 -9.02 -8.15 -13.33
N ALA A 56 -10.05 -8.49 -14.12
CA ALA A 56 -10.00 -8.39 -15.58
C ALA A 56 -10.07 -6.97 -16.18
N ALA A 57 -10.13 -5.91 -15.37
CA ALA A 57 -10.02 -4.54 -15.88
C ALA A 57 -8.78 -3.85 -15.30
N PRO A 58 -7.78 -3.47 -16.13
CA PRO A 58 -6.70 -2.62 -15.67
C PRO A 58 -7.31 -1.30 -15.19
N MET A 59 -7.08 -0.94 -13.93
CA MET A 59 -7.42 0.40 -13.45
C MET A 59 -6.51 1.39 -14.19
N PRO A 60 -7.06 2.43 -14.86
CA PRO A 60 -6.22 3.44 -15.47
C PRO A 60 -5.44 4.16 -14.37
N VAL A 61 -4.11 4.07 -14.46
CA VAL A 61 -3.21 4.90 -13.66
C VAL A 61 -3.21 6.27 -14.34
N ALA A 62 -3.85 7.26 -13.71
CA ALA A 62 -3.74 8.66 -14.10
C ALA A 62 -2.37 9.23 -13.73
#